data_AF-A0AAW0SLU8-F1
#
_entry.id   AF-A0AAW0SLU8-F1
#
_cell.length_a   1.000
_cell.length_b   1.000
_cell.length_c   1.000
_cell.angle_alpha   90.00
_cell.angle_beta   90.00
_cell.angle_gamma   90.00
#
_symmetry.space_group_name_H-M   'P 1'
#
loop_
_entity.id
_entity.type
_entity.pdbx_description
1 polymer ?
#
loop_
_entity_poly.entity_id
_entity_poly.type
_entity_poly.pdbx_seq_one_letter_code
_entity_poly.pdbx_strand_id
1 'polypeptide(L)'
;MIFFHLWLVLTPHSSRKKTKTAGKGKLSPVSEPDLEPELVLATKEVAKSLGGDVKETESELLSTLRLHSSETTTGTAPSLSELFVGMKVERKPQSGMEEVPRHLPSGTEVRQGYHIDLKDQPRARKPYTQPRDSSVPRTHVDLFGGQPLGIFKKREEDTHGPAAPISVLPTWERLYLHELEQSMQHPPSNAFVEMIQWTKQGKLWTFPIDNEAGLVEEMKVGFHEHVFLERHLEGWCPKRGPIRHFMELVCTGLSKNPHLTVERKQAHIEWYKNYFNQKEKLLKELGAIEVS
;
A
#
# COMPACT_ATOMS: atom_id res chain seq x y z
N MET A 1 13.73 -45.34 -8.87
CA MET A 1 14.86 -45.55 -7.94
C MET A 1 14.78 -44.41 -6.92
N ILE A 2 14.05 -44.50 -5.80
CA ILE A 2 14.41 -45.15 -4.50
C ILE A 2 15.86 -44.75 -4.14
N PHE A 3 16.14 -43.94 -3.10
CA PHE A 3 16.03 -44.19 -1.66
C PHE A 3 15.82 -42.86 -0.87
N PHE A 4 14.80 -42.73 0.01
CA PHE A 4 14.80 -42.96 1.49
C PHE A 4 15.78 -42.05 2.29
N HIS A 5 15.27 -41.02 3.00
CA HIS A 5 14.89 -41.01 4.44
C HIS A 5 16.07 -41.01 5.44
N LEU A 6 16.23 -39.94 6.22
CA LEU A 6 16.35 -40.05 7.68
C LEU A 6 16.08 -38.71 8.40
N TRP A 7 15.37 -38.82 9.51
CA TRP A 7 14.85 -37.79 10.42
C TRP A 7 15.53 -37.97 11.78
N LEU A 8 15.92 -36.90 12.48
CA LEU A 8 16.11 -36.82 13.94
C LEU A 8 16.29 -35.33 14.32
N VAL A 9 15.29 -34.63 14.85
CA VAL A 9 14.93 -34.48 16.28
C VAL A 9 16.13 -34.08 17.16
N LEU A 10 16.09 -32.87 17.74
CA LEU A 10 16.35 -32.63 19.18
C LEU A 10 16.04 -31.17 19.58
N THR A 11 14.98 -30.97 20.35
CA THR A 11 14.87 -29.89 21.34
C THR A 11 15.84 -30.13 22.50
N PRO A 12 16.18 -29.11 23.30
CA PRO A 12 15.95 -29.31 24.73
C PRO A 12 15.34 -28.11 25.46
N HIS A 13 14.60 -28.47 26.49
CA HIS A 13 13.92 -27.63 27.47
C HIS A 13 14.76 -27.60 28.77
N SER A 14 14.76 -26.43 29.43
CA SER A 14 14.85 -26.23 30.88
C SER A 14 16.06 -26.79 31.67
N SER A 15 16.80 -25.88 32.33
CA SER A 15 17.41 -26.18 33.63
C SER A 15 17.17 -25.04 34.62
N ARG A 16 16.48 -25.41 35.69
CA ARG A 16 16.09 -24.61 36.86
C ARG A 16 17.17 -24.83 37.93
N LYS A 17 17.70 -23.77 38.55
CA LYS A 17 18.32 -23.85 39.88
C LYS A 17 17.82 -22.69 40.74
N LYS A 18 17.25 -23.05 41.89
CA LYS A 18 16.91 -22.17 43.02
C LYS A 18 17.97 -22.39 44.10
N THR A 19 18.39 -21.34 44.80
CA THR A 19 18.64 -21.33 46.26
C THR A 19 18.51 -19.91 46.81
N LYS A 20 18.00 -19.82 48.04
CA LYS A 20 17.75 -18.61 48.85
C LYS A 20 18.95 -18.33 49.77
N THR A 21 19.20 -17.05 50.11
CA THR A 21 19.53 -16.58 51.48
C THR A 21 19.45 -15.05 51.57
N ALA A 22 19.04 -14.56 52.73
CA ALA A 22 18.81 -13.15 53.05
C ALA A 22 20.09 -12.42 53.48
N GLY A 23 20.18 -11.10 53.21
CA GLY A 23 21.23 -10.21 53.71
C GLY A 23 20.89 -8.75 53.39
N LYS A 24 20.85 -7.92 54.43
CA LYS A 24 20.35 -6.54 54.44
C LYS A 24 21.50 -5.56 54.16
N GLY A 25 21.28 -4.58 53.26
CA GLY A 25 21.95 -3.28 53.26
C GLY A 25 23.09 -3.07 52.27
N LYS A 26 22.85 -2.24 51.24
CA LYS A 26 23.52 -0.95 50.94
C LYS A 26 23.10 -0.46 49.55
N LEU A 27 22.83 0.84 49.44
CA LEU A 27 22.52 1.52 48.19
C LEU A 27 23.73 1.49 47.24
N SER A 28 23.48 1.20 45.97
CA SER A 28 24.35 1.52 44.83
C SER A 28 23.49 1.70 43.57
N PRO A 29 23.94 2.51 42.59
CA PRO A 29 23.08 3.32 41.74
C PRO A 29 22.44 2.54 40.59
N VAL A 30 21.36 3.14 40.07
CA VAL A 30 20.56 2.76 38.91
C VAL A 30 21.43 2.23 37.77
N SER A 31 21.08 1.06 37.23
CA SER A 31 21.72 0.49 36.04
C SER A 31 21.37 1.33 34.82
N GLU A 32 22.36 1.98 34.22
CA GLU A 32 22.25 2.58 32.90
C GLU A 32 22.21 1.52 31.80
N PRO A 33 21.55 1.76 30.65
CA PRO A 33 21.60 0.86 29.52
C PRO A 33 22.99 0.98 28.86
N ASP A 34 23.89 0.06 29.19
CA ASP A 34 25.18 -0.07 28.52
C ASP A 34 24.96 -0.30 27.02
N LEU A 35 25.45 0.63 26.20
CA LEU A 35 25.54 0.44 24.75
C LEU A 35 26.51 -0.71 24.46
N GLU A 36 26.20 -1.53 23.47
CA GLU A 36 27.06 -2.66 23.08
C GLU A 36 28.47 -2.16 22.70
N PRO A 37 29.54 -2.87 23.11
CA PRO A 37 30.92 -2.43 22.90
C PRO A 37 31.29 -2.33 21.42
N GLU A 38 30.59 -3.04 20.55
CA GLU A 38 30.75 -3.00 19.10
C GLU A 38 30.32 -1.64 18.51
N LEU A 39 29.25 -1.03 19.02
CA LEU A 39 28.78 0.28 18.56
C LEU A 39 29.77 1.39 18.91
N VAL A 40 30.41 1.30 20.09
CA VAL A 40 31.43 2.26 20.53
C VAL A 40 32.66 2.22 19.61
N LEU A 41 33.09 1.01 19.23
CA LEU A 41 34.20 0.83 18.28
C LEU A 41 33.85 1.40 16.90
N ALA A 42 32.64 1.14 16.41
CA ALA A 42 32.18 1.68 15.12
C ALA A 42 32.14 3.21 15.13
N THR A 43 31.59 3.86 16.17
CA THR A 43 31.61 5.33 16.28
C THR A 43 33.00 5.92 16.29
N LYS A 44 33.96 5.24 16.92
CA LYS A 44 35.36 5.67 16.98
C LYS A 44 36.06 5.57 15.62
N GLU A 45 35.73 4.55 14.83
CA GLU A 45 36.23 4.42 13.46
C GLU A 45 35.64 5.48 12.53
N VAL A 46 34.33 5.74 12.67
CA VAL A 46 33.64 6.79 11.91
C VAL A 46 34.20 8.17 12.24
N ALA A 47 34.40 8.50 13.52
CA ALA A 47 34.99 9.76 13.95
C ALA A 47 36.39 9.98 13.38
N LYS A 48 37.21 8.92 13.28
CA LYS A 48 38.52 8.98 12.62
C LYS A 48 38.42 9.20 11.11
N SER A 49 37.38 8.65 10.47
CA SER A 49 37.17 8.78 9.02
C SER A 49 36.65 10.16 8.59
N LEU A 50 35.86 10.82 9.44
CA LEU A 50 35.27 12.14 9.14
C LEU A 50 36.32 13.27 9.21
N GLY A 51 37.36 13.08 10.01
CA GLY A 51 38.42 14.07 10.22
C GLY A 51 37.95 15.28 11.04
N GLY A 52 38.89 15.93 11.75
CA GLY A 52 38.60 17.02 12.70
C GLY A 52 38.85 16.62 14.16
N ASP A 53 38.09 17.19 15.09
CA ASP A 53 38.19 16.89 16.52
C ASP A 53 37.54 15.54 16.85
N VAL A 54 38.36 14.48 16.73
CA VAL A 54 37.94 13.07 16.89
C VAL A 54 37.26 12.81 18.25
N LYS A 55 37.67 13.51 19.31
CA LYS A 55 37.11 13.32 20.66
C LYS A 55 35.72 13.91 20.80
N GLU A 56 35.49 15.10 20.24
CA GLU A 56 34.21 15.80 20.31
C GLU A 56 33.18 15.07 19.44
N THR A 57 33.57 14.74 18.20
CA THR A 57 32.75 13.95 17.27
C THR A 57 32.39 12.55 17.79
N GLU A 58 33.32 11.82 18.43
CA GLU A 58 33.01 10.53 19.07
C GLU A 58 31.97 10.70 20.19
N SER A 59 32.11 11.73 21.04
CA SER A 59 31.19 12.00 22.14
C SER A 59 29.80 12.45 21.70
N GLU A 60 29.71 13.26 20.63
CA GLU A 60 28.45 13.72 20.05
C GLU A 60 27.70 12.55 19.41
N LEU A 61 28.40 11.70 18.64
CA LEU A 61 27.81 10.50 18.02
C LEU A 61 27.31 9.49 19.08
N LEU A 62 28.05 9.29 20.16
CA LEU A 62 27.59 8.44 21.26
C LEU A 62 26.39 9.04 22.01
N SER A 63 26.36 10.36 22.19
CA SER A 63 25.22 11.03 22.84
C SER A 63 23.94 10.94 22.02
N THR A 64 24.04 11.09 20.70
CA THR A 64 22.90 10.99 19.77
C THR A 64 22.38 9.55 19.66
N LEU A 65 23.27 8.55 19.63
CA LEU A 65 22.88 7.14 19.67
C LEU A 65 22.13 6.76 20.95
N ARG A 66 22.51 7.33 22.11
CA ARG A 66 21.79 7.12 23.39
C ARG A 66 20.39 7.72 23.38
N LEU A 67 20.23 8.91 22.80
CA LEU A 67 18.92 9.55 22.66
C LEU A 67 18.02 8.70 21.75
N HIS A 68 18.54 8.26 20.62
CA HIS A 68 17.77 7.49 19.64
C HIS A 68 17.47 6.04 20.10
N SER A 69 18.35 5.41 20.89
CA SER A 69 18.06 4.09 21.48
C SER A 69 16.92 4.15 22.50
N SER A 70 16.74 5.29 23.18
CA SER A 70 15.61 5.49 24.10
C SER A 70 14.28 5.66 23.35
N GLU A 71 14.28 6.35 22.20
CA GLU A 71 13.09 6.65 21.38
C GLU A 71 12.60 5.43 20.57
N THR A 72 13.52 4.60 20.08
CA THR A 72 13.22 3.41 19.24
C THR A 72 12.51 2.26 19.97
N THR A 73 12.45 2.29 21.31
CA THR A 73 11.64 1.34 22.10
C THR A 73 10.12 1.49 21.86
N THR A 74 9.68 2.56 21.19
CA THR A 74 8.27 2.87 20.91
C THR A 74 7.78 2.47 19.50
N GLY A 75 8.60 1.78 18.70
CA GLY A 75 8.17 1.10 17.47
C GLY A 75 7.69 1.97 16.31
N THR A 76 7.85 3.30 16.37
CA THR A 76 7.49 4.21 15.28
C THR A 76 8.75 4.56 14.48
N ALA A 77 8.74 4.34 13.17
CA ALA A 77 9.86 4.75 12.30
C ALA A 77 9.92 6.28 12.21
N PRO A 78 11.07 6.93 12.49
CA PRO A 78 11.16 8.38 12.54
C PRO A 78 11.07 9.02 11.15
N SER A 79 10.39 10.16 11.08
CA SER A 79 10.22 10.94 9.86
C SER A 79 11.52 11.70 9.51
N LEU A 80 11.87 11.79 8.22
CA LEU A 80 13.10 12.45 7.76
C LEU A 80 13.21 13.91 8.25
N SER A 81 12.09 14.60 8.45
CA SER A 81 12.03 15.95 9.01
C SER A 81 12.65 16.06 10.41
N GLU A 82 12.51 15.04 11.24
CA GLU A 82 12.97 15.01 12.63
C GLU A 82 14.49 14.78 12.70
N LEU A 83 15.02 13.97 11.77
CA LEU A 83 16.47 13.74 11.58
C LEU A 83 17.24 15.02 11.19
N PHE A 84 16.60 15.97 10.51
CA PHE A 84 17.26 17.21 10.06
C PHE A 84 17.17 18.37 11.06
N VAL A 85 16.41 18.25 12.17
CA VAL A 85 16.24 19.34 13.15
C VAL A 85 17.54 19.65 13.91
N GLY A 86 18.38 18.63 14.13
CA GLY A 86 19.67 18.77 14.83
C GLY A 86 20.88 19.08 13.94
N MET A 87 20.76 18.94 12.61
CA MET A 87 21.88 19.15 11.69
C MET A 87 22.14 20.65 11.47
N LYS A 88 23.09 21.23 12.21
CA LYS A 88 23.54 22.61 12.00
C LYS A 88 24.45 22.68 10.78
N VAL A 89 23.86 22.96 9.62
CA VAL A 89 24.60 23.22 8.38
C VAL A 89 25.19 24.63 8.45
N GLU A 90 26.50 24.75 8.68
CA GLU A 90 27.22 26.01 8.51
C GLU A 90 27.26 26.38 7.02
N ARG A 91 26.32 27.22 6.59
CA ARG A 91 26.39 27.87 5.27
C ARG A 91 27.19 29.17 5.41
N LYS A 92 28.43 29.17 4.91
CA LYS A 92 29.15 30.43 4.67
C LYS A 92 28.37 31.26 3.63
N PRO A 93 28.02 32.53 3.92
CA PRO A 93 27.34 33.37 2.94
C PRO A 93 28.30 33.70 1.80
N GLN A 94 28.04 33.13 0.63
CA GLN A 94 28.72 33.53 -0.60
C GLN A 94 28.05 34.82 -1.07
N SER A 95 28.77 35.94 -0.94
CA SER A 95 28.30 37.24 -1.38
C SER A 95 28.19 37.29 -2.90
N GLY A 96 27.05 37.80 -3.38
CA GLY A 96 26.90 38.30 -4.74
C GLY A 96 26.19 37.35 -5.70
N MET A 97 24.88 37.16 -5.54
CA MET A 97 23.96 37.01 -6.67
C MET A 97 22.63 37.67 -6.32
N GLU A 98 22.21 38.56 -7.21
CA GLU A 98 21.03 39.43 -7.13
C GLU A 98 19.75 38.58 -7.26
N GLU A 99 18.93 38.55 -6.21
CA GLU A 99 17.67 37.80 -6.19
C GLU A 99 16.61 38.50 -7.04
N VAL A 100 16.19 37.85 -8.13
CA VAL A 100 14.97 38.20 -8.87
C VAL A 100 13.78 37.53 -8.19
N PRO A 101 12.80 38.26 -7.62
CA PRO A 101 11.66 37.63 -6.97
C PRO A 101 10.71 37.03 -8.01
N ARG A 102 10.67 35.70 -8.12
CA ARG A 102 9.58 34.97 -8.80
C ARG A 102 8.49 34.68 -7.76
N HIS A 103 7.53 35.59 -7.62
CA HIS A 103 6.32 35.31 -6.85
C HIS A 103 5.23 34.75 -7.79
N LEU A 104 4.94 33.46 -7.66
CA LEU A 104 3.63 32.89 -8.02
C LEU A 104 2.63 33.30 -6.92
N PRO A 105 1.40 33.72 -7.24
CA PRO A 105 0.38 33.90 -6.22
C PRO A 105 -0.22 32.55 -5.84
N SER A 106 0.04 32.14 -4.60
CA SER A 106 -0.77 31.15 -3.89
C SER A 106 -2.15 31.77 -3.65
N GLY A 107 -3.20 31.14 -4.19
CA GLY A 107 -4.57 31.52 -3.93
C GLY A 107 -4.95 31.19 -2.49
N THR A 108 -5.49 32.19 -1.79
CA THR A 108 -6.66 32.16 -0.88
C THR A 108 -6.53 33.33 0.09
N GLU A 109 -7.07 34.50 -0.27
CA GLU A 109 -7.47 35.46 0.76
C GLU A 109 -8.85 36.05 0.45
N VAL A 110 -9.66 35.96 1.49
CA VAL A 110 -11.08 36.23 1.60
C VAL A 110 -11.35 37.71 1.37
N ARG A 111 -12.26 38.00 0.45
CA ARG A 111 -12.73 39.35 0.13
C ARG A 111 -13.60 39.89 1.27
N GLN A 112 -12.98 40.46 2.31
CA GLN A 112 -13.69 41.31 3.28
C GLN A 112 -13.98 42.67 2.63
N GLY A 113 -15.27 43.01 2.56
CA GLY A 113 -15.76 44.26 2.03
C GLY A 113 -15.39 45.44 2.94
N TYR A 114 -14.70 46.41 2.37
CA TYR A 114 -14.62 47.76 2.92
C TYR A 114 -15.58 48.66 2.16
N HIS A 115 -16.52 49.22 2.92
CA HIS A 115 -17.38 50.33 2.53
C HIS A 115 -16.49 51.55 2.30
N ILE A 116 -16.31 51.97 1.04
CA ILE A 116 -15.60 53.21 0.70
C ILE A 116 -16.65 54.27 0.45
N ASP A 117 -16.64 55.30 1.30
CA ASP A 117 -17.49 56.48 1.19
C ASP A 117 -17.28 57.18 -0.16
N LEU A 118 -18.37 57.32 -0.90
CA LEU A 118 -18.47 58.12 -2.13
C LEU A 118 -18.40 59.60 -1.78
N LYS A 119 -17.21 60.16 -1.59
CA LYS A 119 -16.95 61.61 -1.67
C LYS A 119 -15.44 61.86 -1.78
N ASP A 120 -14.87 61.45 -2.91
CA ASP A 120 -13.73 62.10 -3.57
C ASP A 120 -13.35 61.26 -4.79
N GLN A 121 -13.91 61.60 -5.95
CA GLN A 121 -13.44 61.08 -7.23
C GLN A 121 -12.19 61.87 -7.64
N PRO A 122 -10.97 61.30 -7.63
CA PRO A 122 -9.95 61.78 -8.54
C PRO A 122 -10.43 61.48 -9.95
N ARG A 123 -10.50 62.50 -10.80
CA ARG A 123 -10.84 62.39 -12.22
C ARG A 123 -10.15 61.16 -12.81
N ALA A 124 -10.94 60.19 -13.25
CA ALA A 124 -10.46 59.00 -13.91
C ALA A 124 -9.53 59.42 -15.05
N ARG A 125 -8.22 59.22 -14.87
CA ARG A 125 -7.26 59.27 -15.96
C ARG A 125 -7.70 58.17 -16.92
N LYS A 126 -8.20 58.57 -18.09
CA LYS A 126 -8.47 57.65 -19.20
C LYS A 126 -7.27 56.71 -19.32
N PRO A 127 -7.46 55.37 -19.33
CA PRO A 127 -6.35 54.50 -19.65
C PRO A 127 -5.81 54.97 -21.00
N TYR A 128 -4.53 55.32 -21.03
CA TYR A 128 -3.84 55.62 -22.27
C TYR A 128 -3.80 54.30 -23.04
N THR A 129 -4.83 54.05 -23.85
CA THR A 129 -4.74 53.06 -24.91
C THR A 129 -3.72 53.63 -25.87
N GLN A 130 -2.45 53.21 -25.72
CA GLN A 130 -1.48 53.35 -26.81
C GLN A 130 -2.21 52.82 -28.05
N PRO A 131 -2.45 53.63 -29.10
CA PRO A 131 -2.85 53.06 -30.36
C PRO A 131 -1.68 52.17 -30.74
N ARG A 132 -1.87 50.84 -30.67
CA ARG A 132 -0.94 49.92 -31.32
C ARG A 132 -0.91 50.39 -32.76
N ASP A 133 0.23 50.90 -33.18
CA ASP A 133 0.48 51.32 -34.54
C ASP A 133 0.14 50.13 -35.43
N SER A 134 -1.04 50.16 -36.04
CA SER A 134 -1.58 49.07 -36.86
C SER A 134 -1.03 49.17 -38.28
N SER A 135 0.20 49.64 -38.40
CA SER A 135 0.93 49.90 -39.64
C SER A 135 1.70 48.67 -40.13
N VAL A 136 1.65 47.55 -39.41
CA VAL A 136 2.01 46.24 -39.98
C VAL A 136 0.76 45.67 -40.65
N PRO A 137 0.72 45.54 -41.99
CA PRO A 137 -0.36 44.84 -42.66
C PRO A 137 -0.37 43.42 -42.09
N ARG A 138 -1.43 43.05 -41.37
CA ARG A 138 -1.68 41.65 -41.05
C ARG A 138 -2.04 40.95 -42.34
N THR A 139 -1.03 40.54 -43.10
CA THR A 139 -1.21 39.64 -44.24
C THR A 139 -1.84 38.36 -43.67
N HIS A 140 -3.08 38.08 -44.06
CA HIS A 140 -3.72 36.82 -43.73
C HIS A 140 -2.98 35.72 -44.51
N VAL A 141 -1.98 35.12 -43.88
CA VAL A 141 -1.27 33.96 -44.42
C VAL A 141 -2.14 32.75 -44.13
N ASP A 142 -2.65 32.10 -45.18
CA ASP A 142 -3.31 30.81 -45.04
C ASP A 142 -2.24 29.72 -44.84
N LEU A 143 -2.09 29.24 -43.60
CA LEU A 143 -1.10 28.22 -43.24
C LEU A 143 -1.32 26.90 -43.99
N PHE A 144 -2.54 26.64 -44.48
CA PHE A 144 -2.91 25.39 -45.13
C PHE A 144 -3.17 25.55 -46.64
N GLY A 145 -3.00 26.75 -47.19
CA GLY A 145 -3.25 27.04 -48.62
C GLY A 145 -2.09 26.69 -49.56
N GLY A 146 -0.97 26.19 -49.04
CA GLY A 146 0.21 25.81 -49.82
C GLY A 146 0.07 24.45 -50.51
N GLN A 147 0.97 24.15 -51.47
CA GLN A 147 1.04 22.83 -52.09
C GLN A 147 1.49 21.77 -51.07
N PRO A 148 0.69 20.72 -50.81
CA PRO A 148 1.09 19.65 -49.90
C PRO A 148 2.13 18.72 -50.57
N LEU A 149 2.86 17.95 -49.75
CA LEU A 149 3.92 17.03 -50.20
C LEU A 149 3.44 15.92 -51.14
N GLY A 150 2.13 15.65 -51.24
CA GLY A 150 1.54 14.71 -52.20
C GLY A 150 1.92 13.23 -52.05
N ILE A 151 2.71 12.88 -51.02
CA ILE A 151 3.21 11.52 -50.76
C ILE A 151 2.05 10.58 -50.36
N PHE A 152 1.15 11.07 -49.51
CA PHE A 152 -0.03 10.34 -49.06
C PHE A 152 -1.24 10.75 -49.89
N LYS A 153 -1.77 9.83 -50.68
CA LYS A 153 -3.04 10.02 -51.39
C LYS A 153 -4.19 9.96 -50.40
N LYS A 154 -5.17 10.86 -50.56
CA LYS A 154 -6.40 10.81 -49.76
C LYS A 154 -7.03 9.43 -49.94
N ARG A 155 -7.25 8.73 -48.84
CA ARG A 155 -7.92 7.43 -48.85
C ARG A 155 -9.37 7.68 -49.26
N GLU A 156 -9.74 7.24 -50.45
CA GLU A 156 -11.14 7.10 -50.83
C GLU A 156 -11.67 5.93 -50.02
N GLU A 157 -12.65 6.22 -49.15
CA GLU A 157 -13.48 5.31 -48.33
C GLU A 157 -12.88 3.93 -48.05
N ASP A 158 -12.56 3.67 -46.77
CA ASP A 158 -12.06 2.40 -46.23
C ASP A 158 -12.84 1.17 -46.76
N THR A 159 -12.51 0.71 -47.97
CA THR A 159 -13.15 -0.44 -48.63
C THR A 159 -12.57 -1.76 -48.09
N HIS A 160 -11.77 -1.67 -47.03
CA HIS A 160 -11.26 -2.80 -46.28
C HIS A 160 -11.82 -2.60 -44.88
N GLY A 161 -12.81 -3.42 -44.51
CA GLY A 161 -13.27 -3.55 -43.12
C GLY A 161 -12.07 -3.69 -42.19
N PRO A 162 -12.24 -3.34 -40.89
CA PRO A 162 -11.14 -2.98 -39.98
C PRO A 162 -9.95 -3.88 -40.23
N ALA A 163 -8.90 -3.30 -40.83
CA ALA A 163 -7.73 -4.04 -41.29
C ALA A 163 -7.33 -5.01 -40.19
N ALA A 164 -7.29 -6.31 -40.51
CA ALA A 164 -6.91 -7.35 -39.56
C ALA A 164 -5.72 -6.86 -38.75
N PRO A 165 -5.80 -6.86 -37.40
CA PRO A 165 -4.89 -6.12 -36.56
C PRO A 165 -3.47 -6.57 -36.87
N ILE A 166 -2.72 -5.71 -37.56
CA ILE A 166 -1.29 -5.85 -37.80
C ILE A 166 -0.70 -6.06 -36.41
N SER A 167 -0.29 -7.29 -36.09
CA SER A 167 0.04 -7.79 -34.75
C SER A 167 0.46 -6.67 -33.79
N VAL A 168 -0.54 -5.99 -33.19
CA VAL A 168 -0.30 -4.89 -32.28
C VAL A 168 0.11 -5.60 -31.02
N LEU A 169 1.42 -5.58 -30.74
CA LEU A 169 1.94 -6.12 -29.50
C LEU A 169 1.11 -5.51 -28.36
N PRO A 170 0.30 -6.30 -27.62
CA PRO A 170 -0.70 -5.76 -26.69
C PRO A 170 -0.10 -4.84 -25.63
N THR A 171 1.17 -5.07 -25.30
CA THR A 171 1.95 -4.24 -24.39
C THR A 171 2.18 -2.83 -24.92
N TRP A 172 2.52 -2.65 -26.20
CA TRP A 172 2.79 -1.34 -26.78
C TRP A 172 1.52 -0.50 -26.86
N GLU A 173 0.39 -1.11 -27.21
CA GLU A 173 -0.91 -0.45 -27.20
C GLU A 173 -1.29 -0.01 -25.78
N ARG A 174 -1.14 -0.89 -24.78
CA ARG A 174 -1.37 -0.55 -23.37
C ARG A 174 -0.50 0.60 -22.88
N LEU A 175 0.78 0.62 -23.26
CA LEU A 175 1.70 1.71 -22.88
C LEU A 175 1.32 3.04 -23.55
N TYR A 176 0.95 2.99 -24.82
CA TYR A 176 0.49 4.17 -25.56
C TYR A 176 -0.79 4.76 -24.95
N LEU A 177 -1.77 3.90 -24.62
CA LEU A 177 -3.00 4.33 -23.95
C LEU A 177 -2.72 4.96 -22.58
N HIS A 178 -1.80 4.38 -21.81
CA HIS A 178 -1.39 4.94 -20.53
C HIS A 178 -0.69 6.31 -20.68
N GLU A 179 0.18 6.48 -21.68
CA GLU A 179 0.82 7.77 -21.97
C GLU A 179 -0.22 8.83 -22.38
N LEU A 180 -1.20 8.44 -23.20
CA LEU A 180 -2.32 9.30 -23.57
C LEU A 180 -3.14 9.71 -22.33
N GLU A 181 -3.48 8.77 -21.45
CA GLU A 181 -4.16 9.08 -20.18
C GLU A 181 -3.35 10.04 -19.32
N GLN A 182 -2.05 9.84 -19.17
CA GLN A 182 -1.16 10.73 -18.42
C GLN A 182 -1.09 12.14 -19.04
N SER A 183 -1.10 12.26 -20.37
CA SER A 183 -1.15 13.57 -21.03
C SER A 183 -2.43 14.36 -20.71
N MET A 184 -3.52 13.66 -20.37
CA MET A 184 -4.80 14.24 -19.98
C MET A 184 -4.93 14.50 -18.47
N GLN A 185 -3.99 14.00 -17.65
CA GLN A 185 -4.01 14.20 -16.19
C GLN A 185 -3.54 15.61 -15.82
N HIS A 186 -4.50 16.46 -15.47
CA HIS A 186 -4.28 17.77 -14.86
C HIS A 186 -4.69 17.73 -13.38
N PRO A 187 -4.22 18.68 -12.54
CA PRO A 187 -4.71 18.81 -11.17
C PRO A 187 -6.24 18.93 -11.16
N PRO A 188 -6.95 18.28 -10.20
CA PRO A 188 -8.41 18.29 -10.19
C PRO A 188 -8.93 19.72 -10.06
N SER A 189 -9.74 20.15 -11.02
CA SER A 189 -10.29 21.51 -11.02
C SER A 189 -11.31 21.76 -9.90
N ASN A 190 -11.95 20.71 -9.38
CA ASN A 190 -13.02 20.79 -8.38
C ASN A 190 -12.98 19.56 -7.48
N ALA A 191 -13.51 19.67 -6.25
CA ALA A 191 -13.64 18.59 -5.29
C ALA A 191 -14.42 17.38 -5.85
N PHE A 192 -15.42 17.59 -6.70
CA PHE A 192 -16.11 16.47 -7.35
C PHE A 192 -15.20 15.67 -8.30
N VAL A 193 -14.28 16.34 -9.01
CA VAL A 193 -13.31 15.67 -9.88
C VAL A 193 -12.32 14.86 -9.05
N GLU A 194 -11.90 15.41 -7.92
CA GLU A 194 -11.06 14.71 -6.94
C GLU A 194 -11.78 13.47 -6.37
N MET A 195 -13.05 13.61 -5.97
CA MET A 195 -13.86 12.47 -5.52
C MET A 195 -13.97 11.40 -6.62
N ILE A 196 -14.23 11.78 -7.87
CA ILE A 196 -14.27 10.84 -9.00
C ILE A 196 -12.91 10.13 -9.16
N GLN A 197 -11.81 10.87 -9.05
CA GLN A 197 -10.47 10.28 -9.12
C GLN A 197 -10.24 9.30 -7.96
N TRP A 198 -10.64 9.64 -6.73
CA TRP A 198 -10.53 8.75 -5.57
C TRP A 198 -11.44 7.52 -5.68
N THR A 199 -12.64 7.65 -6.25
CA THR A 199 -13.53 6.52 -6.54
C THR A 199 -12.92 5.60 -7.60
N LYS A 200 -12.33 6.15 -8.69
CA LYS A 200 -11.60 5.35 -9.70
C LYS A 200 -10.38 4.63 -9.11
N GLN A 201 -9.72 5.25 -8.14
CA GLN A 201 -8.59 4.66 -7.40
C GLN A 201 -9.04 3.66 -6.32
N GLY A 202 -10.34 3.52 -6.03
CA GLY A 202 -10.86 2.67 -4.97
C GLY A 202 -10.61 3.18 -3.55
N LYS A 203 -10.26 4.47 -3.38
CA LYS A 203 -10.08 5.11 -2.06
C LYS A 203 -11.40 5.47 -1.40
N LEU A 204 -12.37 5.89 -2.20
CA LEU A 204 -13.73 6.15 -1.75
C LEU A 204 -14.62 4.93 -2.00
N TRP A 205 -15.65 4.78 -1.16
CA TRP A 205 -16.71 3.81 -1.40
C TRP A 205 -17.45 4.12 -2.70
N THR A 206 -17.88 3.05 -3.36
CA THR A 206 -18.74 3.13 -4.54
C THR A 206 -20.19 3.28 -4.07
N PHE A 207 -20.97 4.06 -4.83
CA PHE A 207 -22.37 4.31 -4.53
C PHE A 207 -23.27 3.64 -5.59
N PRO A 208 -24.44 3.09 -5.20
CA PRO A 208 -24.97 2.95 -3.83
C PRO A 208 -24.10 2.06 -2.92
N ILE A 209 -24.07 2.35 -1.61
CA ILE A 209 -23.25 1.59 -0.66
C ILE A 209 -23.76 0.15 -0.60
N ASP A 210 -22.90 -0.79 -0.94
CA ASP A 210 -23.13 -2.22 -0.81
C ASP A 210 -22.23 -2.76 0.31
N ASN A 211 -22.82 -3.42 1.30
CA ASN A 211 -22.10 -4.00 2.44
C ASN A 211 -21.30 -5.26 2.04
N GLU A 212 -21.63 -5.87 0.90
CA GLU A 212 -20.96 -7.06 0.39
C GLU A 212 -19.83 -6.72 -0.60
N ALA A 213 -19.57 -5.42 -0.83
CA ALA A 213 -18.52 -4.95 -1.72
C ALA A 213 -17.15 -5.47 -1.30
N GLY A 214 -16.53 -6.27 -2.19
CA GLY A 214 -15.23 -6.89 -1.96
C GLY A 214 -15.28 -8.41 -1.75
N LEU A 215 -16.46 -8.99 -1.49
CA LEU A 215 -16.63 -10.45 -1.35
C LEU A 215 -16.88 -11.13 -2.71
N VAL A 216 -15.94 -10.97 -3.64
CA VAL A 216 -16.10 -11.39 -5.05
C VAL A 216 -16.10 -12.91 -5.22
N GLU A 217 -15.38 -13.63 -4.35
CA GLU A 217 -15.26 -15.10 -4.43
C GLU A 217 -16.57 -15.79 -4.06
N GLU A 218 -17.20 -15.39 -2.95
CA GLU A 218 -18.47 -15.99 -2.50
C GLU A 218 -19.66 -15.54 -3.34
N MET A 219 -19.61 -14.36 -3.98
CA MET A 219 -20.68 -13.93 -4.89
C MET A 219 -20.86 -14.89 -6.08
N LYS A 220 -19.79 -15.59 -6.49
CA LYS A 220 -19.86 -16.60 -7.56
C LYS A 220 -20.56 -17.87 -7.11
N VAL A 221 -20.56 -18.12 -5.81
CA VAL A 221 -21.02 -19.37 -5.21
C VAL A 221 -22.50 -19.25 -4.86
N GLY A 222 -23.28 -20.23 -5.29
CA GLY A 222 -24.70 -20.27 -4.94
C GLY A 222 -24.92 -20.71 -3.48
N PHE A 223 -26.04 -20.27 -2.89
CA PHE A 223 -26.42 -20.67 -1.52
C PHE A 223 -26.50 -22.20 -1.34
N HIS A 224 -26.84 -22.92 -2.41
CA HIS A 224 -26.99 -24.37 -2.41
C HIS A 224 -25.69 -25.11 -2.06
N GLU A 225 -24.52 -24.53 -2.35
CA GLU A 225 -23.22 -25.10 -1.98
C GLU A 225 -22.93 -24.93 -0.48
N HIS A 226 -23.40 -23.83 0.12
CA HIS A 226 -23.25 -23.58 1.55
C HIS A 226 -24.20 -24.43 2.41
N VAL A 227 -25.39 -24.75 1.88
CA VAL A 227 -26.44 -25.46 2.61
C VAL A 227 -26.36 -26.98 2.39
N PHE A 228 -26.18 -27.43 1.14
CA PHE A 228 -26.23 -28.86 0.80
C PHE A 228 -24.85 -29.51 0.78
N LEU A 229 -24.27 -29.67 1.97
CA LEU A 229 -22.95 -30.28 2.16
C LEU A 229 -22.98 -31.82 2.11
N GLU A 230 -24.17 -32.43 2.11
CA GLU A 230 -24.35 -33.89 2.11
C GLU A 230 -23.73 -34.58 0.89
N ARG A 231 -23.62 -33.87 -0.23
CA ARG A 231 -22.97 -34.34 -1.47
C ARG A 231 -21.51 -34.74 -1.24
N HIS A 232 -20.82 -34.09 -0.30
CA HIS A 232 -19.43 -34.37 0.03
C HIS A 232 -19.26 -35.54 1.02
N LEU A 233 -20.36 -36.04 1.60
CA LEU A 233 -20.36 -37.24 2.44
C LEU A 233 -20.49 -38.53 1.62
N GLU A 234 -21.05 -38.43 0.41
CA GLU A 234 -21.22 -39.56 -0.50
C GLU A 234 -19.85 -40.08 -0.95
N GLY A 235 -19.59 -41.36 -0.68
CA GLY A 235 -18.38 -42.07 -1.12
C GLY A 235 -17.51 -42.62 0.00
N TRP A 236 -17.44 -41.97 1.17
CA TRP A 236 -16.61 -42.44 2.29
C TRP A 236 -17.38 -42.70 3.60
N CYS A 237 -18.52 -42.05 3.80
CA CYS A 237 -19.32 -42.24 5.01
C CYS A 237 -20.35 -43.39 4.82
N PRO A 238 -20.51 -44.32 5.78
CA PRO A 238 -21.57 -45.32 5.75
C PRO A 238 -22.97 -44.69 5.64
N LYS A 239 -23.90 -45.34 4.93
CA LYS A 239 -25.28 -44.84 4.75
C LYS A 239 -26.11 -44.89 6.04
N ARG A 240 -25.77 -45.80 6.97
CA ARG A 240 -26.42 -45.97 8.27
C ARG A 240 -25.34 -46.14 9.33
N GLY A 241 -25.57 -45.58 10.51
CA GLY A 241 -24.68 -45.76 11.67
C GLY A 241 -24.45 -44.49 12.48
N PRO A 242 -23.73 -44.59 13.60
CA PRO A 242 -23.43 -43.45 14.48
C PRO A 242 -22.54 -42.41 13.81
N ILE A 243 -21.63 -42.84 12.93
CA ILE A 243 -20.76 -41.94 12.15
C ILE A 243 -21.59 -41.08 11.21
N ARG A 244 -22.61 -41.67 10.57
CA ARG A 244 -23.53 -40.94 9.68
C ARG A 244 -24.31 -39.88 10.45
N HIS A 245 -24.87 -40.24 11.59
CA HIS A 245 -25.61 -39.31 12.45
C HIS A 245 -24.71 -38.16 12.95
N PHE A 246 -23.47 -38.46 13.34
CA PHE A 246 -22.50 -37.44 13.72
C PHE A 246 -22.16 -36.50 12.56
N MET A 247 -21.89 -37.05 11.37
CA MET A 247 -21.58 -36.22 10.20
C MET A 247 -22.77 -35.38 9.73
N GLU A 248 -24.00 -35.87 9.88
CA GLU A 248 -25.21 -35.06 9.65
C GLU A 248 -25.28 -33.86 10.61
N LEU A 249 -24.92 -34.03 11.89
CA LEU A 249 -24.81 -32.92 12.84
C LEU A 249 -23.70 -31.94 12.45
N VAL A 250 -22.55 -32.43 11.98
CA VAL A 250 -21.47 -31.58 11.48
C VAL A 250 -21.92 -30.79 10.26
N CYS A 251 -22.55 -31.44 9.27
CA CYS A 251 -23.06 -30.78 8.08
C CYS A 251 -24.16 -29.75 8.41
N THR A 252 -25.10 -30.07 9.29
CA THR A 252 -26.11 -29.10 9.75
C THR A 252 -25.48 -27.92 10.50
N GLY A 253 -24.44 -28.15 11.31
CA GLY A 253 -23.68 -27.09 11.97
C GLY A 253 -22.94 -26.18 10.98
N LEU A 254 -22.26 -26.76 9.98
CA LEU A 254 -21.56 -26.03 8.93
C LEU A 254 -22.53 -25.26 8.02
N SER A 255 -23.71 -25.80 7.74
CA SER A 255 -24.73 -25.14 6.90
C SER A 255 -25.26 -23.85 7.52
N LYS A 256 -25.35 -23.81 8.86
CA LYS A 256 -25.84 -22.65 9.62
C LYS A 256 -24.78 -21.58 9.86
N ASN A 257 -23.54 -21.81 9.45
CA ASN A 257 -22.44 -20.87 9.69
C ASN A 257 -22.30 -19.87 8.51
N PRO A 258 -22.52 -18.56 8.73
CA PRO A 258 -22.36 -17.52 7.72
C PRO A 258 -20.91 -17.03 7.54
N HIS A 259 -20.02 -17.32 8.49
CA HIS A 259 -18.65 -16.80 8.53
C HIS A 259 -17.61 -17.71 7.87
N LEU A 260 -18.03 -18.85 7.33
CA LEU A 260 -17.15 -19.82 6.69
C LEU A 260 -17.42 -19.90 5.19
N THR A 261 -16.34 -19.82 4.41
CA THR A 261 -16.33 -20.07 2.97
C THR A 261 -16.64 -21.53 2.65
N VAL A 262 -17.13 -21.81 1.44
CA VAL A 262 -17.39 -23.20 1.01
C VAL A 262 -16.14 -24.07 1.07
N GLU A 263 -15.01 -23.54 0.61
CA GLU A 263 -13.73 -24.25 0.62
C GLU A 263 -13.36 -24.68 2.05
N ARG A 264 -13.54 -23.80 3.02
CA ARG A 264 -13.26 -24.11 4.42
C ARG A 264 -14.22 -25.16 4.97
N LYS A 265 -15.51 -25.10 4.60
CA LYS A 265 -16.50 -26.14 4.96
C LYS A 265 -16.12 -27.50 4.38
N GLN A 266 -15.66 -27.56 3.13
CA GLN A 266 -15.18 -28.78 2.49
C GLN A 266 -13.92 -29.32 3.18
N ALA A 267 -12.95 -28.46 3.50
CA ALA A 267 -11.74 -28.83 4.22
C ALA A 267 -12.06 -29.42 5.61
N HIS A 268 -13.08 -28.89 6.30
CA HIS A 268 -13.56 -29.47 7.57
C HIS A 268 -14.09 -30.91 7.39
N ILE A 269 -14.85 -31.17 6.32
CA ILE A 269 -15.38 -32.51 6.02
C ILE A 269 -14.23 -33.47 5.66
N GLU A 270 -13.28 -33.01 4.84
CA GLU A 270 -12.11 -33.80 4.45
C GLU A 270 -11.22 -34.15 5.66
N TRP A 271 -11.08 -33.22 6.60
CA TRP A 271 -10.38 -33.49 7.86
C TRP A 271 -11.02 -34.66 8.62
N TYR A 272 -12.35 -34.70 8.72
CA TYR A 272 -13.05 -35.82 9.37
C TYR A 272 -12.83 -37.14 8.61
N LYS A 273 -12.87 -37.12 7.28
CA LYS A 273 -12.56 -38.29 6.46
C LYS A 273 -11.17 -38.85 6.80
N ASN A 274 -10.16 -38.00 6.83
CA ASN A 274 -8.79 -38.41 7.16
C ASN A 274 -8.67 -38.90 8.61
N TYR A 275 -9.37 -38.27 9.55
CA TYR A 275 -9.41 -38.67 10.94
C TYR A 275 -10.03 -40.07 11.14
N PHE A 276 -11.15 -40.36 10.49
CA PHE A 276 -11.78 -41.68 10.56
C PHE A 276 -10.94 -42.77 9.90
N ASN A 277 -10.25 -42.45 8.79
CA ASN A 277 -9.31 -43.37 8.15
C ASN A 277 -8.14 -43.74 9.08
N GLN A 278 -7.60 -42.77 9.83
CA GLN A 278 -6.53 -43.04 10.80
C GLN A 278 -7.02 -43.91 11.97
N LYS A 279 -8.29 -43.79 12.36
CA LYS A 279 -8.89 -44.49 13.52
C LYS A 279 -9.75 -45.69 13.14
N GLU A 280 -9.64 -46.17 11.91
CA GLU A 280 -10.47 -47.26 11.39
C GLU A 280 -10.41 -48.53 12.25
N LYS A 281 -9.25 -48.86 12.81
CA LYS A 281 -9.07 -49.99 13.74
C LYS A 281 -9.98 -49.91 14.96
N LEU A 282 -10.06 -48.74 15.58
CA LEU A 282 -10.92 -48.49 16.74
C LEU A 282 -12.41 -48.52 16.35
N LEU A 283 -12.74 -48.03 15.16
CA LEU A 283 -14.12 -48.02 14.67
C LEU A 283 -14.63 -49.44 14.38
N LYS A 284 -13.74 -50.33 13.92
CA LYS A 284 -14.00 -51.76 13.76
C LYS A 284 -14.21 -52.45 15.11
N GLU A 285 -13.36 -52.17 16.10
CA GLU A 285 -13.52 -52.70 17.47
C GLU A 285 -14.83 -52.27 18.13
N LEU A 286 -15.27 -51.03 17.87
CA LEU A 286 -16.51 -50.48 18.41
C LEU A 286 -17.77 -50.89 17.62
N GLY A 287 -17.63 -51.65 16.52
CA GLY A 287 -18.75 -52.04 15.65
C GLY A 287 -19.44 -50.85 14.96
N ALA A 288 -18.77 -49.71 14.85
CA ALA A 288 -19.32 -48.49 14.25
C ALA A 288 -19.26 -48.48 12.72
N ILE A 289 -18.49 -49.40 12.14
CA ILE A 289 -18.41 -49.68 10.71
C ILE A 289 -18.81 -51.15 10.55
N GLU A 290 -19.82 -51.42 9.72
CA GLU A 290 -20.18 -52.79 9.37
C GLU A 290 -18.95 -53.46 8.73
N VAL A 291 -18.51 -54.57 9.32
CA VAL A 291 -17.52 -55.46 8.71
C VAL A 291 -18.18 -55.99 7.44
N SER A 292 -17.81 -55.43 6.29
CA SER A 292 -18.14 -56.04 5.00
C SER A 292 -17.28 -57.27 4.76
#